data_AF-A0A2P5P4S1-F1
#
_entry.id   AF-A0A2P5P4S1-F1
#
_cell.length_a   1.000
_cell.length_b   1.000
_cell.length_c   1.000
_cell.angle_alpha   90.00
_cell.angle_beta   90.00
_cell.angle_gamma   90.00
#
_symmetry.space_group_name_H-M   'P 1'
#
loop_
_entity.id
_entity.type
_entity.pdbx_description
1 polymer ?
#
loop_
_entity_poly.entity_id
_entity_poly.type
_entity_poly.pdbx_seq_one_letter_code
_entity_poly.pdbx_strand_id
1 'polypeptide(L)'
;MTTFSDYVADYREQLAKGGIQRVYRGLMEFMNDLKAQFNRNCPQLGVSSGLYPGYLDMTYFALVPPSLKTRQLKIAVVFIHSTASFEVWLAAANRQVQAKYWELLKGRDWGEYRVVTPGKGIDAILIYNVAPHPDFDNLGSLKKQIEEGTLNFVSRIEEVLRS
;
A
#
# COMPACT_ATOMS: atom_id res chain seq x y z
N MET A 1 0.52 -15.05 -32.73
CA MET A 1 1.03 -14.19 -31.64
C MET A 1 0.07 -13.03 -31.50
N THR A 2 -0.43 -12.78 -30.30
CA THR A 2 -1.24 -11.60 -29.98
C THR A 2 -0.38 -10.35 -30.12
N THR A 3 -0.88 -9.34 -30.82
CA THR A 3 -0.23 -8.05 -31.03
C THR A 3 -0.69 -7.03 -30.00
N PHE A 4 0.02 -5.90 -29.88
CA PHE A 4 -0.45 -4.80 -29.03
C PHE A 4 -1.81 -4.24 -29.47
N SER A 5 -2.07 -4.21 -30.79
CA SER A 5 -3.35 -3.80 -31.34
C SER A 5 -4.50 -4.69 -30.88
N ASP A 6 -4.26 -6.00 -30.74
CA ASP A 6 -5.26 -6.94 -30.21
C ASP A 6 -5.59 -6.60 -28.74
N TYR A 7 -4.59 -6.32 -27.91
CA TYR A 7 -4.82 -5.87 -26.53
C TYR A 7 -5.56 -4.53 -26.45
N VAL A 8 -5.31 -3.61 -27.38
CA VAL A 8 -6.05 -2.33 -27.45
C VAL A 8 -7.51 -2.57 -27.85
N ALA A 9 -7.79 -3.51 -28.74
CA ALA A 9 -9.15 -3.91 -29.08
C ALA A 9 -9.87 -4.50 -27.86
N ASP A 10 -9.25 -5.47 -27.19
CA ASP A 10 -9.77 -6.09 -25.97
C ASP A 10 -10.03 -5.04 -24.88
N TYR A 11 -9.09 -4.11 -24.67
CA TYR A 11 -9.24 -3.01 -23.72
C TYR A 11 -10.46 -2.15 -24.03
N ARG A 12 -10.69 -1.80 -25.30
CA ARG A 12 -11.87 -1.03 -25.73
C ARG A 12 -13.17 -1.78 -25.46
N GLU A 13 -13.20 -3.10 -25.69
CA GLU A 13 -14.37 -3.92 -25.39
C GLU A 13 -14.66 -3.98 -23.89
N GLN A 14 -13.64 -4.14 -23.04
CA GLN A 14 -13.82 -4.12 -21.59
C GLN A 14 -14.29 -2.75 -21.09
N LEU A 15 -13.76 -1.65 -21.65
CA LEU A 15 -14.27 -0.31 -21.35
C LEU A 15 -15.71 -0.09 -21.82
N ALA A 16 -16.12 -0.67 -22.96
CA ALA A 16 -17.49 -0.53 -23.45
C ALA A 16 -18.53 -1.12 -22.46
N LYS A 17 -18.14 -2.11 -21.65
CA LYS A 17 -18.98 -2.67 -20.57
C LYS A 17 -19.17 -1.70 -19.40
N GLY A 18 -18.30 -0.70 -19.24
CA GLY A 18 -18.44 0.39 -18.25
C GLY A 18 -18.12 0.03 -16.80
N GLY A 19 -18.08 -1.26 -16.44
CA GLY A 19 -17.85 -1.72 -15.07
C GLY A 19 -16.48 -1.30 -14.52
N ILE A 20 -15.42 -1.48 -15.31
CA ILE A 20 -14.04 -1.16 -14.91
C ILE A 20 -13.91 0.33 -14.58
N GLN A 21 -14.51 1.22 -15.39
CA GLN A 21 -14.42 2.66 -15.13
C GLN A 21 -15.13 3.06 -13.84
N ARG A 22 -16.29 2.46 -13.54
CA ARG A 22 -17.03 2.71 -12.29
C ARG A 22 -16.25 2.25 -11.07
N VAL A 23 -15.74 1.02 -11.12
CA VAL A 23 -14.94 0.43 -10.03
C VAL A 23 -13.66 1.24 -9.81
N TYR A 24 -12.89 1.49 -10.87
CA TYR A 24 -11.63 2.21 -10.76
C TYR A 24 -11.82 3.62 -10.19
N ARG A 25 -12.85 4.34 -10.66
CA ARG A 25 -13.20 5.66 -10.10
C ARG A 25 -13.55 5.57 -8.61
N GLY A 26 -14.42 4.63 -8.23
CA GLY A 26 -14.81 4.43 -6.83
C GLY A 26 -13.61 4.08 -5.93
N LEU A 27 -12.67 3.27 -6.43
CA LEU A 27 -11.42 2.96 -5.72
C LEU A 27 -10.53 4.20 -5.54
N MET A 28 -10.39 5.06 -6.56
CA MET A 28 -9.63 6.30 -6.43
C MET A 28 -10.28 7.27 -5.43
N GLU A 29 -11.60 7.37 -5.43
CA GLU A 29 -12.36 8.18 -4.46
C GLU A 29 -12.15 7.63 -3.04
N PHE A 30 -12.30 6.32 -2.84
CA PHE A 30 -12.04 5.65 -1.56
C PHE A 30 -10.61 5.87 -1.06
N MET A 31 -9.60 5.70 -1.92
CA MET A 31 -8.20 5.86 -1.55
C MET A 31 -7.87 7.31 -1.16
N ASN A 32 -8.46 8.30 -1.84
CA ASN A 32 -8.31 9.70 -1.45
C ASN A 32 -9.01 10.00 -0.12
N ASP A 33 -10.20 9.45 0.11
CA ASP A 33 -10.93 9.62 1.37
C ASP A 33 -10.19 8.99 2.55
N LEU A 34 -9.62 7.79 2.36
CA LEU A 34 -8.79 7.12 3.35
C LEU A 34 -7.54 7.96 3.65
N LYS A 35 -6.83 8.46 2.62
CA LYS A 35 -5.69 9.38 2.80
C LYS A 35 -6.08 10.63 3.57
N ALA A 36 -7.24 11.21 3.27
CA ALA A 36 -7.76 12.38 3.97
C ALA A 36 -8.11 12.06 5.44
N GLN A 37 -8.59 10.85 5.72
CA GLN A 37 -8.84 10.37 7.08
C GLN A 37 -7.54 10.28 7.89
N PHE A 38 -6.48 9.67 7.36
CA PHE A 38 -5.16 9.67 8.00
C PHE A 38 -4.63 11.09 8.25
N ASN A 39 -4.82 12.02 7.30
CA ASN A 39 -4.40 13.42 7.49
C ASN A 39 -5.13 14.10 8.65
N ARG A 40 -6.42 13.80 8.86
CA ARG A 40 -7.21 14.38 9.95
C ARG A 40 -6.92 13.72 11.29
N ASN A 41 -6.89 12.39 11.32
CA ASN A 41 -6.85 11.60 12.55
C ASN A 41 -5.41 11.38 13.04
N CYS A 42 -4.44 11.34 12.13
CA CYS A 42 -3.05 10.99 12.41
C CYS A 42 -2.03 11.90 11.69
N PRO A 43 -2.15 13.24 11.80
CA PRO A 43 -1.26 14.17 11.10
C PRO A 43 0.22 13.98 11.43
N GLN A 44 0.53 13.45 12.62
CA GLN A 44 1.90 13.15 13.06
C GLN A 44 2.62 12.11 12.19
N LEU A 45 1.90 11.29 11.42
CA LEU A 45 2.50 10.28 10.55
C LEU A 45 3.00 10.87 9.22
N GLY A 46 2.79 12.16 8.94
CA GLY A 46 3.30 12.81 7.74
C GLY A 46 2.77 12.18 6.46
N VAL A 47 1.49 12.40 6.14
CA VAL A 47 0.85 11.84 4.94
C VAL A 47 1.35 12.54 3.68
N SER A 48 1.62 11.78 2.62
CA SER A 48 2.01 12.33 1.32
C SER A 48 0.88 13.13 0.68
N SER A 49 1.22 14.20 -0.03
CA SER A 49 0.23 15.00 -0.78
C SER A 49 -0.42 14.20 -1.91
N GLY A 50 0.40 13.46 -2.66
CA GLY A 50 -0.03 12.66 -3.81
C GLY A 50 -0.67 11.33 -3.43
N LEU A 51 -1.57 10.86 -4.30
CA LEU A 51 -1.94 9.46 -4.45
C LEU A 51 -1.22 8.93 -5.70
N TYR A 52 -0.52 7.81 -5.59
CA TYR A 52 0.05 7.13 -6.74
C TYR A 52 -0.99 6.17 -7.33
N PRO A 53 -1.50 6.41 -8.55
CA PRO A 53 -2.57 5.60 -9.14
C PRO A 53 -2.08 4.22 -9.62
N GLY A 54 -0.79 4.10 -9.95
CA GLY A 54 -0.20 2.90 -10.55
C GLY A 54 -0.67 2.61 -11.96
N TYR A 55 -0.44 1.39 -12.41
CA TYR A 55 -0.75 0.87 -13.75
C TYR A 55 -1.89 -0.16 -13.72
N LEU A 56 -2.88 0.02 -12.82
CA LEU A 56 -3.88 -1.00 -12.44
C LEU A 56 -3.28 -2.26 -11.80
N ASP A 57 -2.05 -2.15 -11.29
CA ASP A 57 -1.37 -3.15 -10.47
C ASP A 57 -1.61 -2.86 -8.98
N MET A 58 -1.33 -1.62 -8.56
CA MET A 58 -1.52 -1.13 -7.20
C MET A 58 -1.83 0.36 -7.19
N THR A 59 -2.53 0.82 -6.15
CA THR A 59 -2.72 2.25 -5.88
C THR A 59 -2.32 2.51 -4.44
N TYR A 60 -1.53 3.56 -4.17
CA TYR A 60 -1.07 3.81 -2.81
C TYR A 60 -0.83 5.28 -2.49
N PHE A 61 -0.83 5.60 -1.20
CA PHE A 61 -0.24 6.83 -0.66
C PHE A 61 0.75 6.46 0.46
N ALA A 62 1.65 7.38 0.78
CA ALA A 62 2.69 7.15 1.77
C ALA A 62 2.39 7.91 3.07
N LEU A 63 2.81 7.31 4.19
CA LEU A 63 2.97 7.92 5.49
C LEU A 63 4.47 7.94 5.79
N VAL A 64 4.98 9.07 6.27
CA VAL A 64 6.39 9.26 6.59
C VAL A 64 6.55 9.76 8.03
N PRO A 65 6.33 8.88 9.04
CA PRO A 65 6.54 9.23 10.44
C PRO A 65 7.96 9.78 10.65
N PRO A 66 8.18 10.76 11.55
CA PRO A 66 9.51 11.34 11.79
C PRO A 66 10.59 10.30 12.13
N SER A 67 10.23 9.26 12.88
CA SER A 67 11.08 8.12 13.23
C SER A 67 11.59 7.36 11.99
N LEU A 68 10.77 7.22 10.96
CA LEU A 68 11.10 6.52 9.72
C LEU A 68 11.78 7.44 8.71
N LYS A 69 11.42 8.73 8.72
CA LYS A 69 11.99 9.75 7.82
C LYS A 69 13.51 9.83 7.96
N THR A 70 14.03 9.89 9.18
CA THR A 70 15.48 9.95 9.45
C THR A 70 16.21 8.68 9.00
N ARG A 71 15.48 7.58 8.85
CA ARG A 71 15.95 6.27 8.41
C ARG A 71 15.78 6.04 6.90
N GLN A 72 15.25 7.02 6.16
CA GLN A 72 14.88 6.91 4.76
C GLN A 72 13.86 5.77 4.50
N LEU A 73 12.97 5.57 5.46
CA LEU A 73 11.87 4.61 5.42
C LEU A 73 10.53 5.34 5.34
N LYS A 74 9.53 4.68 4.78
CA LYS A 74 8.14 5.13 4.72
C LYS A 74 7.20 3.94 4.90
N ILE A 75 5.96 4.25 5.27
CA ILE A 75 4.86 3.28 5.25
C ILE A 75 4.03 3.57 4.00
N ALA A 76 3.70 2.56 3.21
CA ALA A 76 2.76 2.70 2.10
C ALA A 76 1.46 1.97 2.45
N VAL A 77 0.32 2.66 2.30
CA VAL A 77 -1.01 2.05 2.39
C VAL A 77 -1.45 1.78 0.96
N VAL A 78 -1.57 0.50 0.61
CA VAL A 78 -1.63 0.01 -0.76
C VAL A 78 -2.93 -0.75 -1.00
N PHE A 79 -3.62 -0.43 -2.08
CA PHE A 79 -4.66 -1.28 -2.65
C PHE A 79 -4.05 -2.11 -3.79
N ILE A 80 -4.21 -3.43 -3.74
CA ILE A 80 -3.75 -4.37 -4.76
C ILE A 80 -4.93 -4.71 -5.67
N HIS A 81 -4.88 -4.28 -6.93
CA HIS A 81 -6.02 -4.40 -7.85
C HIS A 81 -6.34 -5.84 -8.23
N SER A 82 -5.32 -6.69 -8.41
CA SER A 82 -5.51 -8.08 -8.83
C SER A 82 -6.19 -8.96 -7.79
N THR A 83 -5.96 -8.69 -6.50
CA THR A 83 -6.56 -9.42 -5.37
C THR A 83 -7.70 -8.67 -4.70
N ALA A 84 -7.93 -7.40 -5.09
CA ALA A 84 -8.89 -6.50 -4.47
C ALA A 84 -8.73 -6.42 -2.94
N SER A 85 -7.49 -6.33 -2.44
CA SER A 85 -7.15 -6.33 -1.02
C SER A 85 -6.32 -5.11 -0.63
N PHE A 86 -6.23 -4.83 0.67
CA PHE A 86 -5.39 -3.75 1.20
C PHE A 86 -4.18 -4.30 1.94
N GLU A 87 -3.02 -3.75 1.61
CA GLU A 87 -1.76 -4.04 2.25
C GLU A 87 -1.12 -2.78 2.84
N VAL A 88 -0.28 -2.97 3.86
CA VAL A 88 0.56 -1.93 4.45
C VAL A 88 2.00 -2.37 4.34
N TRP A 89 2.83 -1.55 3.71
CA TRP A 89 4.22 -1.89 3.43
C TRP A 89 5.17 -1.00 4.21
N LEU A 90 6.21 -1.59 4.80
CA LEU A 90 7.43 -0.86 5.11
C LEU A 90 8.25 -0.78 3.83
N ALA A 91 8.50 0.43 3.33
CA ALA A 91 9.26 0.66 2.11
C ALA A 91 10.47 1.58 2.34
N ALA A 92 11.53 1.37 1.57
CA ALA A 92 12.73 2.21 1.60
C ALA A 92 12.73 3.23 0.46
N ALA A 93 13.45 4.34 0.65
CA ALA A 93 13.62 5.36 -0.38
C ALA A 93 14.51 4.90 -1.55
N ASN A 94 15.39 3.92 -1.32
CA ASN A 94 16.29 3.37 -2.33
C ASN A 94 16.71 1.94 -1.97
N ARG A 95 17.33 1.24 -2.95
CA ARG A 95 17.75 -0.16 -2.82
C ARG A 95 18.81 -0.41 -1.75
N GLN A 96 19.72 0.54 -1.52
CA GLN A 96 20.76 0.38 -0.49
C GLN A 96 20.14 0.37 0.91
N VAL A 97 19.21 1.30 1.16
CA VAL A 97 18.43 1.36 2.41
C VAL A 97 17.55 0.12 2.54
N GLN A 98 16.91 -0.31 1.45
CA GLN A 98 16.10 -1.53 1.43
C GLN A 98 16.91 -2.75 1.86
N ALA A 99 18.08 -2.99 1.25
CA ALA A 99 18.93 -4.12 1.58
C ALA A 99 19.37 -4.09 3.05
N LYS A 100 19.78 -2.92 3.55
CA LYS A 100 20.17 -2.74 4.96
C LYS A 100 19.05 -3.17 5.92
N TYR A 101 17.83 -2.68 5.71
CA TYR A 101 16.72 -3.01 6.61
C TYR A 101 16.16 -4.40 6.37
N TRP A 102 16.20 -4.91 5.15
CA TRP A 102 15.85 -6.32 4.90
C TRP A 102 16.76 -7.26 5.67
N GLU A 103 18.08 -7.05 5.62
CA GLU A 103 19.06 -7.83 6.40
C GLU A 103 18.76 -7.80 7.90
N LEU A 104 18.38 -6.64 8.44
CA LEU A 104 18.03 -6.48 9.86
C LEU A 104 16.76 -7.26 10.26
N LEU A 105 15.80 -7.40 9.35
CA LEU A 105 14.46 -7.91 9.67
C LEU A 105 14.25 -9.37 9.24
N LYS A 106 15.01 -9.91 8.27
CA LYS A 106 14.77 -11.24 7.65
C LYS A 106 14.85 -12.44 8.58
N GLY A 107 15.54 -12.34 9.72
CA GLY A 107 15.72 -13.43 10.67
C GLY A 107 14.78 -13.41 11.88
N ARG A 108 13.87 -12.43 11.94
CA ARG A 108 12.94 -12.26 13.07
C ARG A 108 11.60 -12.93 12.76
N ASP A 109 10.92 -13.39 13.81
CA ASP A 109 9.52 -13.77 13.70
C ASP A 109 8.64 -12.51 13.71
N TRP A 110 7.85 -12.36 12.65
CA TRP A 110 6.96 -11.24 12.43
C TRP A 110 5.48 -11.64 12.51
N GLY A 111 5.17 -12.91 12.81
CA GLY A 111 3.81 -13.44 12.85
C GLY A 111 3.09 -13.21 11.53
N GLU A 112 2.12 -12.30 11.54
CA GLU A 112 1.24 -12.00 10.40
C GLU A 112 1.90 -11.11 9.34
N TYR A 113 3.06 -10.52 9.63
CA TYR A 113 3.79 -9.72 8.64
C TYR A 113 4.80 -10.55 7.86
N ARG A 114 4.82 -10.34 6.55
CA ARG A 114 5.69 -11.06 5.62
C ARG A 114 6.90 -10.22 5.25
N VAL A 115 8.10 -10.73 5.53
CA VAL A 115 9.34 -10.14 5.01
C VAL A 115 9.44 -10.46 3.51
N VAL A 116 9.77 -9.46 2.71
CA VAL A 116 9.87 -9.59 1.25
C VAL A 116 11.32 -9.52 0.82
N THR A 117 11.75 -10.50 0.03
CA THR A 117 13.08 -10.50 -0.57
C THR A 117 13.20 -9.33 -1.56
N PRO A 118 14.24 -8.48 -1.45
CA PRO A 118 14.44 -7.37 -2.38
C PRO A 118 14.53 -7.85 -3.83
N GLY A 119 13.86 -7.13 -4.73
CA GLY A 119 13.76 -7.50 -6.14
C GLY A 119 13.53 -6.28 -7.03
N LYS A 120 13.67 -6.45 -8.34
CA LYS A 120 13.45 -5.35 -9.30
C LYS A 120 11.97 -4.93 -9.26
N GLY A 121 11.71 -3.68 -8.86
CA GLY A 121 10.36 -3.13 -8.80
C GLY A 121 9.61 -3.43 -7.49
N ILE A 122 10.25 -4.06 -6.52
CA ILE A 122 9.70 -4.32 -5.19
C ILE A 122 10.42 -3.39 -4.23
N ASP A 123 9.74 -2.35 -3.74
CA ASP A 123 10.31 -1.41 -2.75
C ASP A 123 9.93 -1.78 -1.31
N ALA A 124 9.07 -2.79 -1.13
CA ALA A 124 8.67 -3.31 0.17
C ALA A 124 9.79 -4.12 0.83
N ILE A 125 9.87 -4.00 2.15
CA ILE A 125 10.73 -4.79 3.04
C ILE A 125 9.87 -5.74 3.88
N LEU A 126 8.74 -5.22 4.39
CA LEU A 126 7.78 -5.95 5.20
C LEU A 126 6.38 -5.61 4.71
N ILE A 127 5.50 -6.59 4.61
CA ILE A 127 4.12 -6.45 4.15
C ILE A 127 3.18 -6.97 5.22
N TYR A 128 2.13 -6.21 5.50
CA TYR A 128 0.96 -6.64 6.25
C TYR A 128 -0.27 -6.61 5.37
N ASN A 129 -0.99 -7.72 5.22
CA ASN A 129 -2.27 -7.74 4.54
C ASN A 129 -3.39 -7.32 5.52
N VAL A 130 -3.63 -6.02 5.61
CA VAL A 130 -4.51 -5.42 6.62
C VAL A 130 -6.00 -5.69 6.36
N ALA A 131 -6.37 -5.88 5.10
CA ALA A 131 -7.72 -6.29 4.71
C ALA A 131 -7.65 -7.24 3.50
N PRO A 132 -7.47 -8.55 3.72
CA PRO A 132 -7.40 -9.55 2.64
C PRO A 132 -8.73 -9.72 1.91
N HIS A 133 -9.85 -9.49 2.61
CA HIS A 133 -11.21 -9.61 2.11
C HIS A 133 -12.01 -8.37 2.53
N PRO A 134 -11.79 -7.22 1.88
CA PRO A 134 -12.46 -5.98 2.27
C PRO A 134 -13.95 -6.02 1.97
N ASP A 135 -14.75 -5.52 2.91
CA ASP A 135 -16.18 -5.27 2.72
C ASP A 135 -16.39 -3.90 2.10
N PHE A 136 -16.65 -3.87 0.78
CA PHE A 136 -16.91 -2.64 0.04
C PHE A 136 -18.32 -2.08 0.24
N ASP A 137 -19.24 -2.84 0.87
CA ASP A 137 -20.57 -2.36 1.23
C ASP A 137 -20.53 -1.58 2.55
N ASN A 138 -19.48 -1.76 3.36
CA ASN A 138 -19.23 -1.01 4.60
C ASN A 138 -17.90 -0.26 4.60
N LEU A 139 -17.81 0.78 3.76
CA LEU A 139 -16.62 1.62 3.62
C LEU A 139 -16.17 2.30 4.92
N GLY A 140 -17.10 2.58 5.85
CA GLY A 140 -16.77 3.16 7.15
C GLY A 140 -15.95 2.20 8.01
N SER A 141 -16.42 0.96 8.15
CA SER A 141 -15.73 -0.10 8.88
C SER A 141 -14.40 -0.45 8.21
N LEU A 142 -14.38 -0.56 6.88
CA LEU A 142 -13.17 -0.85 6.13
C LEU A 142 -12.07 0.20 6.35
N LYS A 143 -12.41 1.49 6.28
CA LYS A 143 -11.43 2.57 6.56
C LYS A 143 -10.89 2.50 7.98
N LYS A 144 -11.74 2.19 8.96
CA LYS A 144 -11.34 2.05 10.36
C LYS A 144 -10.37 0.87 10.55
N GLN A 145 -10.69 -0.29 9.98
CA GLN A 145 -9.80 -1.46 10.00
C GLN A 145 -8.43 -1.15 9.40
N ILE A 146 -8.38 -0.48 8.24
CA ILE A 146 -7.12 -0.11 7.59
C ILE A 146 -6.34 0.87 8.45
N GLU A 147 -6.99 1.88 9.03
CA GLU A 147 -6.35 2.86 9.92
C GLU A 147 -5.75 2.20 11.16
N GLU A 148 -6.54 1.42 11.90
CA GLU A 148 -6.10 0.73 13.13
C GLU A 148 -4.98 -0.27 12.83
N GLY A 149 -5.12 -1.07 11.78
CA GLY A 149 -4.09 -2.02 11.36
C GLY A 149 -2.79 -1.34 10.91
N THR A 150 -2.89 -0.19 10.24
CA THR A 150 -1.72 0.61 9.84
C THR A 150 -1.02 1.18 11.07
N LEU A 151 -1.76 1.71 12.05
CA LEU A 151 -1.20 2.24 13.29
C LEU A 151 -0.45 1.16 14.08
N ASN A 152 -1.05 -0.01 14.23
CA ASN A 152 -0.41 -1.17 14.87
C ASN A 152 0.88 -1.58 14.14
N PHE A 153 0.85 -1.60 12.82
CA PHE A 153 2.02 -1.89 11.99
C PHE A 153 3.14 -0.86 12.19
N VAL A 154 2.82 0.43 12.20
CA VAL A 154 3.79 1.51 12.45
C VAL A 154 4.42 1.35 13.84
N SER A 155 3.59 1.19 14.89
CA SER A 155 4.06 1.05 16.26
C SER A 155 4.99 -0.16 16.43
N ARG A 156 4.67 -1.29 15.80
CA ARG A 156 5.52 -2.49 15.83
C ARG A 156 6.88 -2.26 15.16
N ILE A 157 6.90 -1.57 14.03
CA ILE A 157 8.16 -1.23 13.34
C ILE A 157 9.01 -0.29 14.22
N GLU A 158 8.39 0.74 14.79
CA GLU A 158 9.10 1.68 15.65
C GLU A 158 9.64 1.05 16.93
N GLU A 159 8.95 0.06 17.50
CA GLU A 159 9.46 -0.77 18.60
C GLU A 159 10.73 -1.51 18.20
N VAL A 160 10.68 -2.24 17.07
CA VAL A 160 11.81 -3.03 16.57
C VAL A 160 13.01 -2.17 16.16
N LEU A 161 12.78 -0.96 15.66
CA LEU A 161 13.85 -0.05 15.24
C LEU A 161 14.44 0.80 16.38
N ARG A 162 13.89 0.66 17.60
CA ARG A 162 14.44 1.26 18.84
C ARG A 162 15.30 0.28 19.64
N SER A 163 15.08 -1.03 19.50
CA SER A 163 15.90 -2.10 20.10
C SER A 163 17.22 -2.30 19.35
#